data_AF-A0A2N3AH81-F1
#
_entry.id   AF-A0A2N3AH81-F1
#
_cell.length_a   1.000
_cell.length_b   1.000
_cell.length_c   1.000
_cell.angle_alpha   90.00
_cell.angle_beta   90.00
_cell.angle_gamma   90.00
#
_symmetry.space_group_name_H-M   'P 1'
#
loop_
_entity.id
_entity.type
_entity.pdbx_description
1 polymer ?
#
loop_
_entity_poly.entity_id
_entity_poly.type
_entity_poly.pdbx_seq_one_letter_code
_entity_poly.pdbx_strand_id
1 'polypeptide(L)'
;MFANFQIPDTVQSIARARIDLLPVGLKEILYQASILGRYIEIKLLQKITNLEDKVLLDTMKKLQKHEFIEEVEAEPQLQRYFAFTHSLIQEISYNSLLFKTRRSLHTKIGAAIEEMYLSKIDAKVEELAYHFKNSDDKEKAVFYLNKAGDKAQSLYAFSNAVNYFRDCIKILELTELEKEQLTQLPEIYNKLAFSQSVVGERKEAEV
;
A
#
# COMPACT_ATOMS: atom_id res chain seq x y z
N MET A 1 5.26 -10.15 17.92
CA MET A 1 6.73 -10.30 17.72
C MET A 1 6.90 -11.30 16.58
N PHE A 2 7.02 -10.85 15.33
CA PHE A 2 7.27 -11.77 14.21
C PHE A 2 8.77 -11.87 14.01
N ALA A 3 9.30 -13.07 14.18
CA ALA A 3 10.70 -13.38 13.95
C ALA A 3 11.09 -12.95 12.53
N ASN A 4 12.24 -12.29 12.42
CA ASN A 4 12.87 -11.91 11.17
C ASN A 4 13.29 -13.20 10.45
N PHE A 5 12.35 -13.84 9.75
CA PHE A 5 12.60 -15.06 9.00
C PHE A 5 13.42 -14.65 7.77
N GLN A 6 14.74 -14.64 7.90
CA GLN A 6 15.65 -14.45 6.77
C GLN A 6 15.40 -15.62 5.82
N ILE A 7 14.62 -15.34 4.78
CA ILE A 7 14.41 -16.27 3.68
C ILE A 7 15.79 -16.55 3.10
N PRO A 8 16.21 -17.82 2.98
CA PRO A 8 17.51 -18.13 2.41
C PRO A 8 17.66 -17.52 1.02
N ASP A 9 18.82 -16.94 0.72
CA ASP A 9 19.12 -16.30 -0.56
C ASP A 9 18.80 -17.21 -1.76
N THR A 10 18.85 -18.52 -1.57
CA THR A 10 18.48 -19.54 -2.55
C THR A 10 17.00 -19.49 -2.94
N VAL A 11 16.08 -19.28 -1.98
CA VAL A 11 14.63 -19.20 -2.26
C VAL A 11 14.31 -17.90 -3.00
N GLN A 12 14.93 -16.79 -2.62
CA GLN A 12 14.81 -15.52 -3.34
C GLN A 12 15.33 -15.64 -4.78
N SER A 13 16.48 -16.30 -4.94
CA SER A 13 17.11 -16.52 -6.26
C SER A 13 16.23 -17.39 -7.16
N ILE A 14 15.62 -18.44 -6.62
CA ILE A 14 14.67 -19.29 -7.37
C ILE A 14 13.43 -18.49 -7.79
N ALA A 15 12.85 -17.71 -6.88
CA ALA A 15 11.68 -16.90 -7.20
C ALA A 15 12.01 -15.84 -8.28
N ARG A 16 13.17 -15.19 -8.19
CA ARG A 16 13.65 -14.26 -9.23
C ARG A 16 13.85 -14.96 -10.57
N ALA A 17 14.50 -16.12 -10.59
CA ALA A 17 14.69 -16.90 -11.82
C ALA A 17 13.36 -17.30 -12.47
N ARG A 18 12.35 -17.69 -11.67
CA ARG A 18 11.00 -17.96 -12.17
C ARG A 18 10.36 -16.73 -12.80
N ILE A 19 10.42 -15.59 -12.12
CA ILE A 19 9.92 -14.31 -12.66
C ILE A 19 10.65 -13.98 -13.95
N ASP A 20 11.96 -14.21 -14.03
CA ASP A 20 12.76 -13.84 -15.18
C ASP A 20 12.39 -14.58 -16.46
N LEU A 21 11.87 -15.81 -16.32
CA LEU A 21 11.35 -16.64 -17.41
C LEU A 21 9.97 -16.20 -17.92
N LEU A 22 9.28 -15.26 -17.27
CA LEU A 22 8.01 -14.75 -17.77
C LEU A 22 8.22 -13.92 -19.05
N PRO A 23 7.33 -14.06 -20.05
CA PRO A 23 7.23 -13.12 -21.16
C PRO A 23 7.13 -11.68 -20.66
N VAL A 24 7.76 -10.75 -21.38
CA VAL A 24 7.89 -9.34 -20.97
C VAL A 24 6.55 -8.73 -20.54
N GLY A 25 5.49 -8.90 -21.34
CA GLY A 25 4.17 -8.37 -20.99
C GLY A 25 3.55 -8.96 -19.72
N LEU A 26 3.81 -10.24 -19.38
CA LEU A 26 3.34 -10.82 -18.13
C LEU A 26 4.14 -10.28 -16.93
N LYS A 27 5.46 -10.16 -17.11
CA LYS A 27 6.37 -9.62 -16.10
C LYS A 27 6.01 -8.18 -15.73
N GLU A 28 5.71 -7.34 -16.72
CA GLU A 28 5.28 -5.96 -16.51
C GLU A 28 4.00 -5.86 -15.68
N ILE A 29 2.99 -6.68 -16.00
CA ILE A 29 1.73 -6.71 -15.23
C ILE A 29 1.94 -7.24 -13.82
N LEU A 30 2.76 -8.28 -13.64
CA LEU A 30 3.09 -8.81 -12.31
C LEU A 30 3.75 -7.73 -11.44
N TYR A 31 4.67 -6.95 -12.01
CA TYR A 31 5.34 -5.86 -11.32
C TYR A 31 4.36 -4.75 -10.95
N GLN A 32 3.49 -4.32 -11.85
CA GLN A 32 2.48 -3.30 -11.54
C GLN A 32 1.49 -3.79 -10.48
N ALA A 33 1.04 -5.04 -10.58
CA ALA A 33 0.14 -5.68 -9.63
C ALA A 33 0.72 -5.73 -8.21
N SER A 34 2.04 -5.87 -8.09
CA SER A 34 2.72 -5.95 -6.78
C SER A 34 2.58 -4.68 -5.93
N ILE A 35 2.27 -3.54 -6.53
CA ILE A 35 2.06 -2.27 -5.81
C ILE A 35 0.74 -2.27 -5.04
N LEU A 36 -0.27 -3.04 -5.49
CA LEU A 36 -1.56 -3.17 -4.81
C LEU A 36 -1.46 -4.02 -3.51
N GLY A 37 -0.34 -4.68 -3.29
CA GLY A 37 -0.09 -5.53 -2.13
C GLY A 37 -0.48 -6.99 -2.38
N ARG A 38 -0.96 -7.68 -1.34
CA ARG A 38 -1.27 -9.12 -1.41
C ARG A 38 -2.45 -9.41 -2.34
N TYR A 39 -3.49 -8.59 -2.27
CA TYR A 39 -4.72 -8.74 -3.04
C TYR A 39 -4.74 -7.73 -4.18
N ILE A 40 -5.16 -8.19 -5.35
CA ILE A 40 -5.18 -7.45 -6.61
C ILE A 40 -6.64 -7.34 -7.03
N GLU A 41 -7.23 -6.16 -6.85
CA GLU A 41 -8.54 -5.86 -7.42
C GLU A 41 -8.40 -5.60 -8.92
N ILE A 42 -9.09 -6.39 -9.75
CA ILE A 42 -8.95 -6.28 -11.21
C ILE A 42 -9.35 -4.91 -11.75
N LYS A 43 -10.43 -4.30 -11.24
CA LYS A 43 -10.87 -2.97 -11.68
C LYS A 43 -9.85 -1.88 -11.38
N LEU A 44 -9.16 -1.99 -10.24
CA LEU A 44 -8.10 -1.06 -9.87
C LEU A 44 -6.86 -1.26 -10.74
N LEU A 45 -6.45 -2.52 -10.97
CA LEU A 45 -5.34 -2.84 -11.87
C LEU A 45 -5.61 -2.39 -13.32
N GLN A 46 -6.86 -2.48 -13.77
CA GLN A 46 -7.28 -1.98 -15.08
C GLN A 46 -7.09 -0.47 -15.21
N LYS A 47 -7.52 0.32 -14.21
CA LYS A 47 -7.35 1.77 -14.22
C LYS A 47 -5.89 2.22 -14.31
N ILE A 48 -4.95 1.44 -13.77
CA ILE A 48 -3.53 1.82 -13.79
C ILE A 48 -2.77 1.29 -15.01
N THR A 49 -3.24 0.19 -15.60
CA THR A 49 -2.64 -0.43 -16.80
C THR A 49 -3.21 0.13 -18.11
N ASN A 50 -4.42 0.69 -18.07
CA ASN A 50 -5.22 1.09 -19.26
C ASN A 50 -5.43 -0.05 -20.27
N LEU A 51 -5.33 -1.31 -19.84
CA LEU A 51 -5.64 -2.46 -20.68
C LEU A 51 -7.15 -2.67 -20.79
N GLU A 52 -7.60 -3.17 -21.93
CA GLU A 52 -8.97 -3.66 -22.09
C GLU A 52 -9.25 -4.82 -21.12
N ASP A 53 -10.47 -4.91 -20.61
CA ASP A 53 -10.89 -5.93 -19.63
C ASP A 53 -10.49 -7.34 -20.03
N LYS A 54 -10.76 -7.70 -21.28
CA LYS A 54 -10.47 -9.04 -21.81
C LYS A 54 -8.97 -9.31 -21.83
N VAL A 55 -8.17 -8.34 -22.27
CA VAL A 55 -6.72 -8.45 -22.35
C VAL A 55 -6.09 -8.58 -20.96
N LEU A 56 -6.56 -7.77 -20.00
CA LEU A 56 -6.10 -7.86 -18.63
C LEU A 56 -6.46 -9.21 -18.00
N LEU A 57 -7.71 -9.66 -18.12
CA LEU A 57 -8.15 -10.95 -17.57
C LEU A 57 -7.40 -12.13 -18.18
N ASP A 58 -7.17 -12.13 -19.49
CA ASP A 58 -6.38 -13.18 -20.15
C ASP A 58 -4.92 -13.16 -19.67
N THR A 59 -4.37 -11.98 -19.36
CA THR A 59 -3.03 -11.82 -18.78
C THR A 59 -2.98 -12.37 -17.35
N MET A 60 -3.97 -12.05 -16.53
CA MET A 60 -4.08 -12.56 -15.15
C MET A 60 -4.23 -14.09 -15.11
N LYS A 61 -5.03 -14.67 -16.02
CA LYS A 61 -5.14 -16.13 -16.16
C LYS A 61 -3.81 -16.79 -16.57
N LYS A 62 -2.99 -16.13 -17.40
CA LYS A 62 -1.64 -16.62 -17.72
C LYS A 62 -0.73 -16.58 -16.49
N LEU A 63 -0.74 -15.48 -15.74
CA LEU A 63 0.01 -15.38 -14.47
C LEU A 63 -0.43 -16.44 -13.46
N GLN A 64 -1.73 -16.74 -13.39
CA GLN A 64 -2.30 -17.81 -12.58
C GLN A 64 -1.82 -19.19 -13.04
N LYS A 65 -1.80 -19.46 -14.34
CA LYS A 65 -1.25 -20.71 -14.90
C LYS A 65 0.24 -20.89 -14.59
N HIS A 66 0.98 -19.79 -14.42
CA HIS A 66 2.37 -19.81 -13.98
C HIS A 66 2.54 -19.84 -12.44
N GLU A 67 1.43 -19.92 -11.69
CA GLU A 67 1.35 -20.02 -10.23
C GLU A 67 1.91 -18.80 -9.47
N PHE A 68 1.96 -17.63 -10.12
CA PHE A 68 2.36 -16.39 -9.44
C PHE A 68 1.22 -15.77 -8.65
N ILE A 69 0.00 -16.00 -9.11
CA ILE A 69 -1.23 -15.52 -8.49
C ILE A 69 -2.30 -16.60 -8.50
N GLU A 70 -3.31 -16.45 -7.66
CA GLU A 70 -4.49 -17.30 -7.61
C GLU A 70 -5.74 -16.43 -7.59
N GLU A 71 -6.81 -16.87 -8.25
CA GLU A 71 -8.11 -16.21 -8.14
C GLU A 71 -8.70 -16.50 -6.75
N VAL A 72 -9.19 -15.47 -6.08
CA VAL A 72 -9.78 -15.60 -4.74
C VAL A 72 -11.23 -15.13 -4.77
N GLU A 73 -12.10 -15.88 -4.11
CA GLU A 73 -13.47 -15.46 -3.90
C GLU A 73 -13.49 -14.31 -2.90
N ALA A 74 -14.13 -13.20 -3.28
CA ALA A 74 -14.35 -12.08 -2.40
C ALA A 74 -15.80 -11.62 -2.51
N GLU A 75 -16.38 -11.26 -1.36
CA GLU A 75 -17.66 -10.55 -1.36
C GLU A 75 -17.44 -9.03 -1.44
N PRO A 76 -18.20 -8.32 -2.30
CA PRO A 76 -19.27 -8.82 -3.17
C PRO A 76 -18.73 -9.53 -4.41
N GLN A 77 -19.40 -10.59 -4.88
CA GLN A 77 -19.05 -11.37 -6.08
C GLN A 77 -18.98 -10.56 -7.40
N LEU A 78 -19.36 -9.27 -7.34
CA LEU A 78 -19.27 -8.31 -8.43
C LEU A 78 -17.82 -7.82 -8.69
N GLN A 79 -16.89 -8.07 -7.78
CA GLN A 79 -15.47 -7.72 -7.93
C GLN A 79 -14.62 -8.99 -7.98
N ARG A 80 -13.76 -9.09 -8.99
CA ARG A 80 -12.79 -10.18 -9.09
C ARG A 80 -11.48 -9.76 -8.43
N TYR A 81 -10.98 -10.66 -7.59
CA TYR A 81 -9.72 -10.50 -6.90
C TYR A 81 -8.78 -11.64 -7.25
N PHE A 82 -7.51 -11.30 -7.35
CA PHE A 82 -6.43 -12.26 -7.34
C PHE A 82 -5.57 -12.03 -6.11
N ALA A 83 -4.89 -13.05 -5.61
CA ALA A 83 -3.87 -12.92 -4.60
C ALA A 83 -2.54 -13.44 -5.13
N PHE A 84 -1.43 -12.84 -4.71
CA PHE A 84 -0.13 -13.48 -4.89
C PHE A 84 -0.10 -14.78 -4.10
N THR A 85 0.32 -15.87 -4.75
CA THR A 85 0.44 -17.20 -4.10
C THR A 85 1.41 -17.18 -2.93
N HIS A 86 2.44 -16.33 -3.03
CA HIS A 86 3.42 -16.11 -1.96
C HIS A 86 3.78 -14.63 -1.80
N SER A 87 3.90 -14.17 -0.56
CA SER A 87 4.33 -12.80 -0.24
C SER A 87 5.71 -12.47 -0.84
N LEU A 88 6.61 -13.46 -0.92
CA LEU A 88 7.93 -13.28 -1.50
C LEU A 88 7.90 -12.90 -2.99
N ILE A 89 6.94 -13.45 -3.74
CA ILE A 89 6.76 -13.12 -5.16
C ILE A 89 6.36 -11.65 -5.29
N GLN A 90 5.41 -11.21 -4.46
CA GLN A 90 4.98 -9.80 -4.42
C GLN A 90 6.16 -8.89 -4.05
N GLU A 91 6.93 -9.26 -3.03
CA GLU A 91 8.07 -8.46 -2.57
C GLU A 91 9.16 -8.34 -3.65
N ILE A 92 9.54 -9.45 -4.28
CA ILE A 92 10.54 -9.43 -5.36
C ILE A 92 10.02 -8.61 -6.54
N SER A 93 8.75 -8.79 -6.93
CA SER A 93 8.11 -8.03 -8.02
C SER A 93 8.09 -6.53 -7.73
N TYR A 94 7.73 -6.14 -6.50
CA TYR A 94 7.73 -4.77 -6.02
C TYR A 94 9.14 -4.19 -6.05
N ASN A 95 10.12 -4.96 -5.59
CA ASN A 95 11.51 -4.55 -5.51
C ASN A 95 12.25 -4.52 -6.86
N SER A 96 11.73 -5.17 -7.89
CA SER A 96 12.24 -5.10 -9.26
C SER A 96 11.90 -3.80 -9.98
N LEU A 97 10.90 -3.05 -9.51
CA LEU A 97 10.56 -1.75 -10.09
C LEU A 97 11.57 -0.68 -9.68
N LEU A 98 11.90 0.21 -10.61
CA LEU A 98 12.69 1.41 -10.29
C LEU A 98 11.92 2.28 -9.29
N PHE A 99 12.65 2.94 -8.39
CA PHE A 99 12.06 3.78 -7.35
C PHE A 99 11.11 4.85 -7.91
N LYS A 100 11.50 5.54 -8.99
CA LYS A 100 10.65 6.52 -9.68
C LYS A 100 9.35 5.91 -10.22
N THR A 101 9.43 4.70 -10.78
CA THR A 101 8.26 3.98 -11.30
C THR A 101 7.32 3.58 -10.18
N ARG A 102 7.84 3.09 -9.04
CA ARG A 102 7.02 2.76 -7.87
C ARG A 102 6.25 3.97 -7.38
N ARG A 103 6.92 5.12 -7.19
CA ARG A 103 6.26 6.36 -6.75
C ARG A 103 5.15 6.80 -7.70
N SER A 104 5.41 6.77 -9.01
CA SER A 104 4.40 7.10 -10.01
C SER A 104 3.20 6.15 -9.97
N LEU A 105 3.42 4.84 -9.80
CA LEU A 105 2.35 3.86 -9.66
C LEU A 105 1.56 4.07 -8.36
N HIS A 106 2.23 4.36 -7.25
CA HIS A 106 1.56 4.71 -5.99
C HIS A 106 0.65 5.95 -6.15
N THR A 107 1.10 7.00 -6.83
CA THR A 107 0.26 8.18 -7.13
C THR A 107 -0.97 7.77 -7.94
N LYS A 108 -0.79 6.99 -9.02
CA LYS A 108 -1.89 6.54 -9.89
C LYS A 108 -2.90 5.68 -9.14
N ILE A 109 -2.42 4.75 -8.31
CA ILE A 109 -3.30 3.86 -7.53
C ILE A 109 -4.08 4.67 -6.50
N GLY A 110 -3.43 5.57 -5.76
CA GLY A 110 -4.11 6.45 -4.80
C GLY A 110 -5.24 7.24 -5.46
N ALA A 111 -4.96 7.88 -6.60
CA ALA A 111 -5.97 8.63 -7.36
C ALA A 111 -7.12 7.73 -7.87
N ALA A 112 -6.81 6.53 -8.35
CA ALA A 112 -7.82 5.58 -8.80
C ALA A 112 -8.72 5.10 -7.64
N ILE A 113 -8.15 4.89 -6.45
CA ILE A 113 -8.93 4.54 -5.25
C ILE A 113 -9.86 5.70 -4.86
N GLU A 114 -9.38 6.94 -4.85
CA GLU A 114 -10.21 8.13 -4.57
C GLU A 114 -11.43 8.19 -5.51
N GLU A 115 -11.21 7.98 -6.80
CA GLU A 115 -12.27 8.01 -7.82
C GLU A 115 -13.27 6.86 -7.65
N MET A 116 -12.79 5.63 -7.48
CA MET A 116 -13.63 4.43 -7.41
C MET A 116 -14.44 4.35 -6.11
N TYR A 117 -13.88 4.86 -5.01
CA TYR A 117 -14.42 4.68 -3.67
C TYR A 117 -14.83 6.00 -3.02
N LEU A 118 -15.14 7.03 -3.81
CA LEU A 118 -15.50 8.37 -3.30
C LEU A 118 -16.59 8.34 -2.22
N SER A 119 -17.64 7.53 -2.40
CA SER A 119 -18.74 7.38 -1.44
C SER A 119 -18.40 6.54 -0.20
N LYS A 120 -17.25 5.87 -0.19
CA LYS A 120 -16.75 5.00 0.88
C LYS A 120 -15.30 5.33 1.24
N ILE A 121 -14.90 6.59 1.09
CA ILE A 121 -13.49 6.99 1.19
C ILE A 121 -12.91 6.68 2.57
N ASP A 122 -13.72 6.80 3.63
CA ASP A 122 -13.31 6.50 5.01
C ASP A 122 -12.91 5.03 5.22
N ALA A 123 -13.46 4.11 4.42
CA ALA A 123 -13.07 2.70 4.44
C ALA A 123 -11.72 2.44 3.74
N LYS A 124 -11.22 3.42 2.98
CA LYS A 124 -9.98 3.34 2.19
C LYS A 124 -8.86 4.24 2.71
N VAL A 125 -9.09 4.99 3.79
CA VAL A 125 -8.14 5.98 4.32
C VAL A 125 -6.75 5.39 4.60
N GLU A 126 -6.65 4.21 5.21
CA GLU A 126 -5.37 3.57 5.52
C GLU A 126 -4.63 3.12 4.24
N GLU A 127 -5.37 2.63 3.26
CA GLU A 127 -4.84 2.23 1.94
C GLU A 127 -4.34 3.46 1.17
N LEU A 128 -5.13 4.54 1.17
CA LEU A 128 -4.76 5.83 0.57
C LEU A 128 -3.54 6.43 1.26
N ALA A 129 -3.46 6.37 2.59
CA ALA A 129 -2.31 6.82 3.36
C ALA A 129 -1.04 6.05 2.95
N TYR A 130 -1.13 4.73 2.80
CA TYR A 130 -0.03 3.90 2.31
C TYR A 130 0.41 4.31 0.90
N HIS A 131 -0.52 4.45 -0.04
CA HIS A 131 -0.17 4.81 -1.42
C HIS A 131 0.43 6.21 -1.49
N PHE A 132 -0.21 7.23 -0.94
CA PHE A 132 0.29 8.60 -1.05
C PHE A 132 1.61 8.83 -0.29
N LYS A 133 1.82 8.18 0.87
CA LYS A 133 3.12 8.19 1.58
C LYS A 133 4.27 7.72 0.69
N ASN A 134 4.02 6.69 -0.12
CA ASN A 134 5.00 6.13 -1.06
C ASN A 134 4.99 6.82 -2.43
N SER A 135 4.31 7.96 -2.57
CA SER A 135 4.17 8.70 -3.81
C SER A 135 4.90 10.05 -3.75
N ASP A 136 4.90 10.78 -4.87
CA ASP A 136 5.45 12.13 -4.94
C ASP A 136 4.45 13.21 -4.46
N ASP A 137 3.17 12.87 -4.27
CA ASP A 137 2.13 13.79 -3.79
C ASP A 137 2.16 13.89 -2.25
N LYS A 138 2.92 14.85 -1.74
CA LYS A 138 3.14 15.05 -0.29
C LYS A 138 1.93 15.64 0.42
N GLU A 139 1.16 16.48 -0.26
CA GLU A 139 -0.04 17.08 0.31
C GLU A 139 -1.09 16.01 0.62
N LYS A 140 -1.40 15.14 -0.36
CA LYS A 140 -2.30 14.01 -0.13
C LYS A 140 -1.74 13.00 0.86
N ALA A 141 -0.42 12.81 0.89
CA ALA A 141 0.21 11.95 1.89
C ALA A 141 -0.09 12.45 3.31
N VAL A 142 0.16 13.74 3.60
CA VAL A 142 -0.13 14.34 4.90
C VAL A 142 -1.61 14.26 5.23
N PHE A 143 -2.48 14.59 4.27
CA PHE A 143 -3.94 14.54 4.44
C PHE A 143 -4.44 13.15 4.85
N TYR A 144 -4.08 12.10 4.10
CA TYR A 144 -4.55 10.75 4.38
C TYR A 144 -3.86 10.11 5.57
N LEU A 145 -2.58 10.40 5.82
CA LEU A 145 -1.89 9.95 7.03
C LEU A 145 -2.53 10.55 8.29
N ASN A 146 -2.90 11.84 8.28
CA ASN A 146 -3.58 12.47 9.42
C ASN A 146 -4.95 11.82 9.65
N LYS A 147 -5.75 11.64 8.60
CA LYS A 147 -7.04 10.92 8.69
C LYS A 147 -6.89 9.48 9.16
N ALA A 148 -5.86 8.76 8.71
CA ALA A 148 -5.59 7.39 9.13
C ALA A 148 -5.19 7.34 10.61
N GLY A 149 -4.43 8.33 11.07
CA GLY A 149 -4.13 8.53 12.49
C GLY A 149 -5.37 8.76 13.32
N ASP A 150 -6.26 9.67 12.90
CA ASP A 150 -7.53 9.97 13.58
C ASP A 150 -8.43 8.73 13.65
N LYS A 151 -8.56 8.00 12.54
CA LYS A 151 -9.31 6.73 12.50
C LYS A 151 -8.70 5.66 13.40
N ALA A 152 -7.37 5.55 13.44
CA ALA A 152 -6.68 4.61 14.32
C ALA A 152 -6.90 4.97 15.80
N GLN A 153 -6.91 6.25 16.17
CA GLN A 153 -7.24 6.70 17.53
C GLN A 153 -8.68 6.34 17.90
N SER A 154 -9.66 6.60 17.02
CA SER A 154 -11.06 6.29 17.30
C SER A 154 -11.34 4.78 17.48
N LEU A 155 -10.49 3.94 16.86
CA LEU A 155 -10.50 2.49 17.01
C LEU A 155 -9.56 1.98 18.12
N TYR A 156 -8.99 2.85 18.95
CA TYR A 156 -8.04 2.53 20.03
C TYR A 156 -6.74 1.82 19.58
N ALA A 157 -6.42 1.90 18.29
CA ALA A 157 -5.22 1.37 17.66
C ALA A 157 -4.07 2.39 17.74
N PHE A 158 -3.76 2.87 18.96
CA PHE A 158 -2.84 3.98 19.18
C PHE A 158 -1.42 3.75 18.64
N SER A 159 -0.92 2.51 18.62
CA SER A 159 0.38 2.21 17.99
C SER A 159 0.40 2.51 16.49
N ASN A 160 -0.72 2.26 15.79
CA ASN A 160 -0.86 2.62 14.38
C ASN A 160 -0.97 4.13 14.21
N ALA A 161 -1.76 4.80 15.07
CA ALA A 161 -1.90 6.25 15.07
C ALA A 161 -0.54 6.95 15.23
N VAL A 162 0.30 6.49 16.17
CA VAL A 162 1.66 6.99 16.38
C VAL A 162 2.49 6.90 15.09
N ASN A 163 2.41 5.78 14.36
CA ASN A 163 3.15 5.60 13.13
C ASN A 163 2.68 6.59 12.04
N TYR A 164 1.36 6.73 11.87
CA TYR A 164 0.79 7.66 10.89
C TYR A 164 1.16 9.12 11.17
N PHE A 165 1.03 9.60 12.41
CA PHE A 165 1.39 10.98 12.75
C PHE A 165 2.90 11.26 12.65
N ARG A 166 3.75 10.27 12.98
CA ARG A 166 5.20 10.40 12.75
C ARG A 166 5.53 10.52 11.28
N ASP A 167 4.87 9.76 10.42
CA ASP A 167 5.04 9.87 8.98
C ASP A 167 4.57 11.24 8.45
N CYS A 168 3.44 11.79 8.96
CA CYS A 168 3.01 13.15 8.65
C CYS A 168 4.11 14.18 8.98
N ILE A 169 4.60 14.16 10.22
CA ILE A 169 5.61 15.11 10.71
C ILE A 169 6.87 15.00 9.87
N LYS A 170 7.35 13.77 9.63
CA LYS A 170 8.53 13.54 8.80
C LYS A 170 8.38 14.12 7.39
N ILE A 171 7.21 13.95 6.77
CA ILE A 171 6.97 14.55 5.45
C ILE A 171 7.00 16.07 5.58
N LEU A 172 6.23 16.64 6.52
CA LEU A 172 6.13 18.08 6.71
C LEU A 172 7.49 18.75 6.98
N GLU A 173 8.37 18.12 7.76
CA GLU A 173 9.71 18.64 8.08
C GLU A 173 10.70 18.55 6.91
N LEU A 174 10.52 17.58 6.00
CA LEU A 174 11.44 17.34 4.86
C LEU A 174 11.07 18.13 3.61
N THR A 175 9.82 18.59 3.50
CA THR A 175 9.42 19.52 2.44
C THR A 175 9.71 20.94 2.87
N GLU A 176 10.33 21.75 2.00
CA GLU A 176 10.37 23.22 2.16
C GLU A 176 8.95 23.76 1.97
N LEU A 177 8.11 23.63 2.99
CA LEU A 177 6.68 23.90 2.87
C LEU A 177 6.38 25.40 2.76
N GLU A 178 5.32 25.71 2.01
CA GLU A 178 4.61 26.98 2.11
C GLU A 178 4.00 27.13 3.52
N LYS A 179 3.88 28.37 4.02
CA LYS A 179 3.42 28.69 5.39
C LYS A 179 2.13 27.98 5.82
N GLU A 180 1.26 27.66 4.86
CA GLU A 180 -0.07 27.11 5.10
C GLU A 180 -0.03 25.66 5.62
N GLN A 181 0.93 24.85 5.20
CA GLN A 181 1.05 23.45 5.64
C GLN A 181 1.70 23.31 7.03
N LEU A 182 2.52 24.29 7.44
CA LEU A 182 3.07 24.36 8.80
C LEU A 182 2.00 24.61 9.88
N THR A 183 0.83 25.14 9.49
CA THR A 183 -0.26 25.40 10.44
C THR A 183 -0.85 24.11 11.03
N GLN A 184 -0.76 22.99 10.31
CA GLN A 184 -1.25 21.68 10.76
C GLN A 184 -0.30 21.00 11.75
N LEU A 185 0.97 21.41 11.79
CA LEU A 185 2.02 20.72 12.52
C LEU A 185 1.77 20.68 14.05
N PRO A 186 1.36 21.78 14.72
CA PRO A 186 1.03 21.74 16.16
C PRO A 186 -0.12 20.78 16.49
N GLU A 187 -1.16 20.72 15.65
CA GLU A 187 -2.28 19.80 15.83
C GLU A 187 -1.82 18.34 15.74
N ILE A 188 -1.01 18.02 14.72
CA ILE A 188 -0.48 16.66 14.52
C ILE A 188 0.45 16.26 15.66
N TYR A 189 1.29 17.17 16.18
CA TYR A 189 2.11 16.91 17.37
C TYR A 189 1.26 16.62 18.62
N ASN A 190 0.16 17.34 18.83
CA ASN A 190 -0.75 17.08 19.95
C ASN A 190 -1.41 15.70 19.84
N LYS A 191 -1.89 15.33 18.65
CA LYS A 191 -2.45 14.00 18.39
C LYS A 191 -1.43 12.89 18.60
N LEU A 192 -0.18 13.11 18.18
CA LEU A 192 0.93 12.18 18.42
C LEU A 192 1.21 12.03 19.92
N ALA A 193 1.33 13.12 20.66
CA ALA A 193 1.61 13.11 22.09
C ALA A 193 0.53 12.36 22.87
N PHE A 194 -0.75 12.63 22.57
CA PHE A 194 -1.87 11.90 23.15
C PHE A 194 -1.81 10.40 22.84
N SER A 195 -1.53 10.02 21.59
CA SER A 195 -1.41 8.60 21.24
C SER A 195 -0.24 7.92 21.96
N GLN A 196 0.85 8.63 22.18
CA GLN A 196 2.03 8.11 22.88
C GLN A 196 1.78 7.94 24.38
N SER A 197 1.08 8.86 25.04
CA SER A 197 0.76 8.72 26.46
C SER A 197 -0.06 7.46 26.73
N VAL A 198 -1.09 7.21 25.91
CA VAL A 198 -1.94 6.02 26.05
C VAL A 198 -1.17 4.72 25.77
N VAL A 199 -0.25 4.71 24.80
CA VAL A 199 0.61 3.54 24.54
C VAL A 199 1.59 3.30 25.69
N GLY A 200 2.13 4.36 26.29
CA GLY A 200 3.00 4.27 27.47
C GLY A 200 2.29 3.65 28.67
N GLU A 201 1.12 4.17 29.01
CA GLU A 201 0.29 3.70 30.13
C GLU A 201 -0.13 2.22 29.98
N ARG A 202 -0.44 1.76 28.76
CA ARG A 202 -0.78 0.34 28.52
C ARG A 202 0.39 -0.61 28.80
N LYS A 203 1.63 -0.22 28.48
CA LYS A 203 2.80 -1.06 28.76
C LYS A 203 3.06 -1.23 30.26
N GLU A 204 2.67 -0.25 31.07
CA GLU A 204 2.82 -0.30 32.53
C GLU A 204 1.74 -1.17 33.19
N ALA A 205 0.58 -1.34 32.55
CA ALA A 205 -0.54 -2.15 33.06
C ALA A 205 -0.48 -3.64 32.71
N GLU A 206 0.45 -4.07 31.84
CA GLU A 206 0.62 -5.47 31.40
C GLU A 206 1.55 -6.30 32.32
N VAL A 207 1.69 -5.92 33.60
CA VAL A 207 2.50 -6.63 34.62
C VAL A 207 1.71 -7.72 35.32
#